data_AF-A0A382H4L9-F1
#
_entry.id   AF-A0A382H4L9-F1
#
_cell.length_a   1.000
_cell.length_b   1.000
_cell.length_c   1.000
_cell.angle_alpha   90.00
_cell.angle_beta   90.00
_cell.angle_gamma   90.00
#
_symmetry.space_group_name_H-M   'P 1'
#
loop_
_entity.id
_entity.type
_entity.pdbx_description
1 polymer ?
#
loop_
_entity_poly.entity_id
_entity_poly.type
_entity_poly.pdbx_seq_one_letter_code
_entity_poly.pdbx_strand_id
1 'polypeptide(L)'
;VPLTNFLFKKITERPWTTSYFWFWISLIVWMLGIGGSDLYALPALIGIIILFREIIIIDRPLPFIPLSFNTSPFIILYLLLILIVLAKTLLSLYSFRWNIFDVGSYSSVVFNFSKGLNFNSFLQIPATADHFTPSLALFAPLYWIKATVHWLTFAKAISYLSIPLVVYYWLADKTESNSRFTLSCLFGLWMLMLYKPAVRSGFFEFSPSSLAPPFIILSFLLMEKRRWFLFSLTMIFLIGLKEHMGVVLIGFGLFGIVQSRNISGFILAGIGLLVTFLMIFQVMPYFRDYQAFGNTHIAPFHDLPGKAIYLVKLLWPLCFLPLIFWRYGVLAAPAIGVNLISGRDSMFSSSFHHD
;
A
#
# COMPACT_ATOMS: atom_id res chain seq x y z
N VAL A 1 -25.39 16.93 -22.14
CA VAL A 1 -24.94 17.77 -21.00
C VAL A 1 -23.54 17.31 -20.62
N PRO A 2 -22.51 18.17 -20.63
CA PRO A 2 -21.16 17.74 -20.31
C PRO A 2 -21.12 17.30 -18.84
N LEU A 3 -20.39 16.23 -18.54
CA LEU A 3 -20.28 15.58 -17.22
C LEU A 3 -19.95 16.59 -16.09
N THR A 4 -19.26 17.68 -16.44
CA THR A 4 -18.93 18.82 -15.58
C THR A 4 -20.16 19.55 -15.03
N ASN A 5 -21.18 19.81 -15.83
CA ASN A 5 -22.40 20.49 -15.38
C ASN A 5 -23.26 19.61 -14.48
N PHE A 6 -23.22 18.29 -14.65
CA PHE A 6 -23.94 17.37 -13.78
C PHE A 6 -23.32 17.27 -12.39
N LEU A 7 -21.99 17.19 -12.31
CA LEU A 7 -21.24 17.13 -11.05
C LEU A 7 -21.36 18.45 -10.26
N PHE A 8 -21.19 19.60 -10.92
CA PHE A 8 -21.30 20.91 -10.26
C PHE A 8 -22.69 21.15 -9.67
N LYS A 9 -23.74 20.83 -10.45
CA LYS A 9 -25.13 21.04 -10.01
C LYS A 9 -25.47 20.21 -8.75
N LYS A 10 -24.98 18.97 -8.67
CA LYS A 10 -25.17 18.09 -7.49
C LYS A 10 -24.47 18.59 -6.22
N ILE A 11 -23.41 19.38 -6.35
CA ILE A 11 -22.65 19.94 -5.22
C ILE A 11 -23.30 21.23 -4.72
N THR A 12 -23.73 22.11 -5.64
CA THR A 12 -24.36 23.39 -5.28
C THR A 12 -25.76 23.24 -4.68
N GLU A 13 -26.47 22.15 -5.02
CA GLU A 13 -27.82 21.87 -4.49
C GLU A 13 -27.82 21.23 -3.09
N ARG A 14 -26.65 20.85 -2.55
CA ARG A 14 -26.57 20.18 -1.24
C ARG A 14 -25.99 21.10 -0.17
N PRO A 15 -26.60 21.17 1.03
CA PRO A 15 -26.12 22.06 2.07
C PRO A 15 -24.77 21.56 2.60
N TRP A 16 -23.87 22.52 2.85
CA TRP A 16 -22.56 22.36 3.49
C TRP A 16 -22.64 21.72 4.89
N THR A 17 -23.83 21.59 5.45
CA THR A 17 -24.10 20.90 6.72
C THR A 17 -24.14 19.38 6.59
N THR A 18 -24.02 18.82 5.39
CA THR A 18 -24.01 17.37 5.13
C THR A 18 -22.61 16.82 4.93
N SER A 19 -22.37 15.60 5.40
CA SER A 19 -21.09 14.89 5.22
C SER A 19 -20.71 14.75 3.74
N TYR A 20 -21.70 14.56 2.87
CA TYR A 20 -21.56 14.38 1.44
C TYR A 20 -20.88 15.56 0.72
N PHE A 21 -21.26 16.79 1.07
CA PHE A 21 -20.67 18.00 0.48
C PHE A 21 -19.15 18.01 0.71
N TRP A 22 -18.72 17.71 1.93
CA TRP A 22 -17.33 17.72 2.32
C TRP A 22 -16.51 16.57 1.69
N PHE A 23 -17.11 15.39 1.49
CA PHE A 23 -16.46 14.32 0.74
C PHE A 23 -16.26 14.68 -0.74
N TRP A 24 -17.19 15.39 -1.38
CA TRP A 24 -17.00 15.90 -2.74
C TRP A 24 -15.93 16.97 -2.82
N ILE A 25 -15.88 17.90 -1.86
CA ILE A 25 -14.80 18.89 -1.80
C ILE A 25 -13.45 18.19 -1.63
N SER A 26 -13.34 17.19 -0.75
CA SER A 26 -12.12 16.41 -0.60
C SER A 26 -11.69 15.76 -1.92
N LEU A 27 -12.63 15.12 -2.64
CA LEU A 27 -12.38 14.53 -3.95
C LEU A 27 -11.89 15.56 -4.97
N ILE A 28 -12.53 16.74 -5.05
CA ILE A 28 -12.15 17.80 -5.99
C ILE A 28 -10.77 18.37 -5.66
N VAL A 29 -10.51 18.69 -4.38
CA VAL A 29 -9.20 19.20 -3.93
C VAL A 29 -8.09 18.20 -4.25
N TRP A 30 -8.36 16.91 -4.03
CA TRP A 30 -7.45 15.83 -4.41
C TRP A 30 -7.21 15.77 -5.91
N MET A 31 -8.28 15.79 -6.73
CA MET A 31 -8.18 15.70 -8.19
C MET A 31 -7.40 16.88 -8.80
N LEU A 32 -7.58 18.08 -8.26
CA LEU A 32 -6.91 19.28 -8.73
C LEU A 32 -5.48 19.42 -8.18
N GLY A 33 -5.09 18.62 -7.18
CA GLY A 33 -3.78 18.67 -6.55
C GLY A 33 -3.49 19.98 -5.80
N ILE A 34 -4.53 20.74 -5.43
CA ILE A 34 -4.40 22.04 -4.76
C ILE A 34 -3.92 21.81 -3.33
N GLY A 35 -2.87 22.53 -2.90
CA GLY A 35 -2.36 22.49 -1.52
C GLY A 35 -1.64 21.19 -1.11
N GLY A 36 -1.21 20.38 -2.08
CA GLY A 36 -0.45 19.15 -1.82
C GLY A 36 -1.30 17.99 -1.27
N SER A 37 -0.64 16.92 -0.81
CA SER A 37 -1.31 15.68 -0.37
C SER A 37 -2.11 15.80 0.93
N ASP A 38 -2.06 16.95 1.59
CA ASP A 38 -2.59 17.10 2.94
C ASP A 38 -3.84 17.98 2.94
N LEU A 39 -4.04 18.85 1.93
CA LEU A 39 -5.19 19.77 1.92
C LEU A 39 -6.53 19.05 1.73
N TYR A 40 -6.58 17.95 0.97
CA TYR A 40 -7.83 17.18 0.78
C TYR A 40 -8.26 16.44 2.07
N ALA A 41 -7.36 16.27 3.04
CA ALA A 41 -7.63 15.57 4.28
C ALA A 41 -8.56 16.36 5.21
N LEU A 42 -8.44 17.69 5.21
CA LEU A 42 -9.26 18.58 6.04
C LEU A 42 -10.76 18.49 5.71
N PRO A 43 -11.20 18.68 4.45
CA PRO A 43 -12.60 18.47 4.10
C PRO A 43 -13.04 17.01 4.33
N ALA A 44 -12.17 16.01 4.13
CA ALA A 44 -12.52 14.63 4.46
C ALA A 44 -12.82 14.45 5.95
N LEU A 45 -12.01 15.04 6.84
CA LEU A 45 -12.20 14.99 8.29
C LEU A 45 -13.52 15.67 8.71
N ILE A 46 -13.82 16.84 8.16
CA ILE A 46 -15.09 17.53 8.41
C ILE A 46 -16.26 16.63 7.97
N GLY A 47 -16.14 16.00 6.80
CA GLY A 47 -17.10 15.01 6.30
C GLY A 47 -17.31 13.85 7.28
N ILE A 48 -16.24 13.29 7.85
CA ILE A 48 -16.32 12.20 8.84
C ILE A 48 -16.99 12.64 10.14
N ILE A 49 -16.65 13.82 10.68
CA ILE A 49 -17.26 14.35 11.91
C ILE A 49 -18.76 14.56 11.72
N ILE A 50 -19.15 15.15 10.59
CA ILE A 50 -20.56 15.34 10.26
C ILE A 50 -21.25 14.00 10.05
N LEU A 51 -20.60 13.04 9.38
CA LEU A 51 -21.15 11.70 9.18
C LEU A 51 -21.39 10.98 10.52
N PHE A 52 -20.44 11.08 11.45
CA PHE A 52 -20.58 10.52 12.80
C PHE A 52 -21.76 11.15 13.54
N ARG A 53 -21.89 12.49 13.50
CA ARG A 53 -23.06 13.18 14.05
C ARG A 53 -24.36 12.74 13.39
N GLU A 54 -24.40 12.64 12.07
CA GLU A 54 -25.58 12.22 11.31
C GLU A 54 -26.03 10.82 11.72
N ILE A 55 -25.09 9.87 11.86
CA ILE A 55 -25.39 8.48 12.19
C ILE A 55 -25.72 8.30 13.68
N ILE A 56 -24.91 8.85 14.58
CA ILE A 56 -24.99 8.53 16.02
C ILE A 56 -25.98 9.44 16.77
N ILE A 57 -26.06 10.71 16.38
CA ILE A 57 -26.85 11.71 17.13
C ILE A 57 -28.21 11.93 16.49
N ILE A 58 -28.25 12.02 15.15
CA ILE A 58 -29.48 12.33 14.40
C ILE A 58 -30.18 11.03 13.97
N ASP A 59 -29.56 9.86 14.21
CA ASP A 59 -30.03 8.55 13.77
C ASP A 59 -30.41 8.55 12.27
N ARG A 60 -29.74 9.41 11.49
CA ARG A 60 -29.95 9.45 10.04
C ARG A 60 -29.42 8.14 9.48
N PRO A 61 -30.21 7.46 8.64
CA PRO A 61 -29.67 6.34 7.88
C PRO A 61 -28.45 6.85 7.12
N LEU A 62 -27.38 6.03 7.14
CA LEU A 62 -26.16 6.25 6.39
C LEU A 62 -26.53 6.85 5.02
N PRO A 63 -26.01 8.04 4.63
CA PRO A 63 -26.40 8.72 3.40
C PRO A 63 -25.93 7.98 2.13
N PHE A 64 -25.32 6.81 2.30
CA PHE A 64 -25.24 5.82 1.25
C PHE A 64 -26.69 5.54 0.83
N ILE A 65 -26.97 5.94 -0.42
CA ILE A 65 -28.09 5.51 -1.27
C ILE A 65 -28.68 4.23 -0.70
N PRO A 66 -30.03 4.12 -0.50
CA PRO A 66 -30.64 2.90 0.02
C PRO A 66 -29.93 1.69 -0.59
N LEU A 67 -29.47 0.76 0.25
CA LEU A 67 -28.51 -0.31 -0.08
C LEU A 67 -28.97 -1.29 -1.17
N SER A 68 -29.90 -0.92 -2.05
CA SER A 68 -29.95 -1.45 -3.42
C SER A 68 -28.80 -0.84 -4.23
N PHE A 69 -27.56 -1.24 -3.92
CA PHE A 69 -26.43 -0.96 -4.78
C PHE A 69 -26.68 -1.62 -6.14
N ASN A 70 -27.08 -0.83 -7.14
CA ASN A 70 -26.92 -1.27 -8.51
C ASN A 70 -25.41 -1.33 -8.76
N THR A 71 -24.88 -2.49 -9.13
CA THR A 71 -23.44 -2.71 -9.34
C THR A 71 -22.88 -1.85 -10.48
N SER A 72 -23.74 -1.45 -11.42
CA SER A 72 -23.40 -0.68 -12.62
C SER A 72 -22.57 0.61 -12.39
N PRO A 73 -22.98 1.59 -11.55
CA PRO A 73 -22.18 2.80 -11.29
C PRO A 73 -20.81 2.51 -10.67
N PHE A 74 -20.68 1.50 -9.80
CA PHE A 74 -19.38 1.15 -9.21
C PHE A 74 -18.47 0.44 -10.22
N ILE A 75 -19.04 -0.32 -11.16
CA ILE A 75 -18.27 -0.91 -12.27
C ILE A 75 -17.69 0.21 -13.11
N ILE A 76 -18.51 1.21 -13.47
CA ILE A 76 -18.06 2.39 -14.23
C ILE A 76 -16.96 3.12 -13.45
N LEU A 77 -17.15 3.36 -12.15
CA LEU A 77 -16.15 4.01 -11.30
C LEU A 77 -14.84 3.22 -11.23
N TYR A 78 -14.91 1.90 -11.16
CA TYR A 78 -13.74 1.03 -11.15
C TYR A 78 -13.02 1.00 -12.51
N LEU A 79 -13.76 0.98 -13.62
CA LEU A 79 -13.19 1.11 -14.97
C LEU A 79 -12.51 2.47 -15.16
N LEU A 80 -13.11 3.55 -14.66
CA LEU A 80 -12.49 4.87 -14.63
C LEU A 80 -11.23 4.89 -13.77
N LEU A 81 -11.24 4.22 -12.61
CA LEU A 81 -10.06 4.09 -11.75
C LEU A 81 -8.93 3.35 -12.48
N ILE A 82 -9.23 2.23 -13.14
CA ILE A 82 -8.29 1.49 -13.99
C ILE A 82 -7.68 2.43 -15.03
N LEU A 83 -8.53 3.15 -15.77
CA LEU A 83 -8.09 4.08 -16.80
C LEU A 83 -7.17 5.17 -16.22
N ILE A 84 -7.54 5.77 -15.09
CA ILE A 84 -6.77 6.83 -14.43
C ILE A 84 -5.42 6.30 -13.95
N VAL A 85 -5.37 5.13 -13.29
CA VAL A 85 -4.12 4.53 -12.79
C VAL A 85 -3.18 4.20 -13.95
N LEU A 86 -3.69 3.60 -15.02
CA LEU A 86 -2.89 3.28 -16.21
C LEU A 86 -2.43 4.53 -16.94
N ALA A 87 -3.32 5.50 -17.17
CA ALA A 87 -2.99 6.76 -17.81
C ALA A 87 -1.95 7.54 -16.99
N LYS A 88 -2.12 7.64 -15.67
CA LYS A 88 -1.14 8.27 -14.77
C LYS A 88 0.22 7.57 -14.85
N THR A 89 0.24 6.25 -14.84
CA THR A 89 1.48 5.44 -14.93
C THR A 89 2.23 5.73 -16.23
N LEU A 90 1.52 5.67 -17.37
CA LEU A 90 2.10 5.95 -18.68
C LEU A 90 2.55 7.41 -18.83
N LEU A 91 1.67 8.35 -18.48
CA LEU A 91 1.99 9.78 -18.56
C LEU A 91 3.16 10.14 -17.65
N SER A 92 3.24 9.58 -16.44
CA SER A 92 4.36 9.86 -15.52
C SER A 92 5.68 9.35 -16.08
N LEU A 93 5.67 8.18 -16.73
CA LEU A 93 6.84 7.61 -17.39
C LEU A 93 7.31 8.47 -18.57
N TYR A 94 6.39 8.89 -19.46
CA TYR A 94 6.74 9.64 -20.68
C TYR A 94 6.88 11.15 -20.49
N SER A 95 6.33 11.71 -19.41
CA SER A 95 6.56 13.11 -19.03
C SER A 95 7.79 13.30 -18.16
N PHE A 96 8.56 12.23 -17.92
CA PHE A 96 9.76 12.25 -17.07
C PHE A 96 9.49 12.81 -15.66
N ARG A 97 8.25 12.68 -15.16
CA ARG A 97 7.85 13.15 -13.83
C ARG A 97 8.29 12.22 -12.70
N TRP A 98 8.54 10.96 -13.02
CA TRP A 98 9.22 10.06 -12.10
C TRP A 98 10.71 10.35 -12.12
N ASN A 99 11.35 10.36 -10.95
CA ASN A 99 12.75 9.97 -10.89
C ASN A 99 12.82 8.59 -11.57
N ILE A 100 13.78 8.36 -12.46
CA ILE A 100 13.83 7.13 -13.29
C ILE A 100 14.83 6.14 -12.67
N PHE A 101 15.37 6.49 -11.51
CA PHE A 101 16.51 5.83 -10.90
C PHE A 101 16.15 4.39 -10.51
N ASP A 102 15.14 4.21 -9.66
CA ASP A 102 14.70 2.89 -9.21
C ASP A 102 14.11 2.06 -10.36
N VAL A 103 13.31 2.67 -11.26
CA VAL A 103 12.72 1.98 -12.41
C VAL A 103 13.81 1.43 -13.32
N GLY A 104 14.80 2.24 -13.67
CA GLY A 104 15.93 1.83 -14.50
C GLY A 104 16.79 0.79 -13.80
N SER A 105 17.11 1.03 -12.53
CA SER A 105 17.89 0.14 -11.66
C SER A 105 17.26 -1.25 -11.57
N TYR A 106 16.02 -1.36 -11.08
CA TYR A 106 15.32 -2.65 -10.95
C TYR A 106 15.00 -3.30 -12.29
N SER A 107 14.71 -2.52 -13.34
CA SER A 107 14.53 -3.09 -14.68
C SER A 107 15.82 -3.71 -15.21
N SER A 108 16.98 -3.12 -14.91
CA SER A 108 18.28 -3.71 -15.27
C SER A 108 18.54 -5.00 -14.51
N VAL A 109 18.16 -5.05 -13.22
CA VAL A 109 18.27 -6.26 -12.39
C VAL A 109 17.43 -7.39 -12.98
N VAL A 110 16.17 -7.15 -13.34
CA VAL A 110 15.29 -8.18 -13.92
C VAL A 110 15.80 -8.63 -15.30
N PHE A 111 16.31 -7.71 -16.11
CA PHE A 111 16.97 -8.08 -17.35
C PHE A 111 18.16 -9.02 -17.12
N ASN A 112 19.02 -8.73 -16.15
CA ASN A 112 20.15 -9.60 -15.80
C ASN A 112 19.69 -10.95 -15.22
N PHE A 113 18.64 -10.98 -14.39
CA PHE A 113 18.02 -12.24 -13.96
C PHE A 113 17.52 -13.08 -15.13
N SER A 114 16.99 -12.44 -16.19
CA SER A 114 16.60 -13.13 -17.43
C SER A 114 17.76 -13.81 -18.15
N LYS A 115 19.00 -13.43 -17.82
CA LYS A 115 20.25 -14.05 -18.31
C LYS A 115 20.93 -14.93 -17.27
N GLY A 116 20.30 -15.17 -16.12
CA GLY A 116 20.87 -15.94 -15.01
C GLY A 116 21.94 -15.20 -14.21
N LEU A 117 21.99 -13.86 -14.30
CA LEU A 117 23.00 -13.03 -13.67
C LEU A 117 22.44 -12.25 -12.48
N ASN A 118 23.17 -12.26 -11.35
CA ASN A 118 22.89 -11.42 -10.19
C ASN A 118 23.65 -10.08 -10.30
N PHE A 119 23.13 -9.15 -11.11
CA PHE A 119 23.84 -7.91 -11.41
C PHE A 119 22.90 -6.72 -11.61
N ASN A 120 23.28 -5.56 -11.09
CA ASN A 120 22.63 -4.30 -11.34
C ASN A 120 23.50 -3.46 -12.29
N SER A 121 23.06 -3.31 -13.54
CA SER A 121 23.83 -2.58 -14.56
C SER A 121 23.84 -1.06 -14.33
N PHE A 122 22.90 -0.53 -13.55
CA PHE A 122 22.89 0.89 -13.23
C PHE A 122 23.94 1.24 -12.16
N LEU A 123 24.03 0.41 -11.12
CA LEU A 123 24.96 0.60 -10.00
C LEU A 123 26.32 -0.07 -10.20
N GLN A 124 26.46 -0.94 -11.19
CA GLN A 124 27.68 -1.70 -11.48
C GLN A 124 28.15 -2.60 -10.32
N ILE A 125 27.19 -3.19 -9.60
CA ILE A 125 27.42 -4.09 -8.45
C ILE A 125 26.49 -5.30 -8.52
N PRO A 126 26.74 -6.37 -7.74
CA PRO A 126 25.77 -7.46 -7.60
C PRO A 126 24.42 -6.91 -7.14
N ALA A 127 23.31 -7.39 -7.73
CA ALA A 127 21.99 -6.82 -7.42
C ALA A 127 21.62 -7.02 -5.94
N THR A 128 21.93 -8.20 -5.38
CA THR A 128 21.75 -8.52 -3.96
C THR A 128 22.69 -7.76 -3.03
N ALA A 129 23.77 -7.15 -3.55
CA ALA A 129 24.58 -6.23 -2.78
C ALA A 129 23.82 -4.92 -2.53
N ASP A 130 22.92 -4.49 -3.40
CA ASP A 130 22.11 -3.29 -3.14
C ASP A 130 20.86 -3.63 -2.34
N HIS A 131 20.03 -4.52 -2.90
CA HIS A 131 18.73 -4.90 -2.35
C HIS A 131 18.46 -6.39 -2.54
N PHE A 132 17.84 -7.02 -1.53
CA PHE A 132 17.40 -8.41 -1.65
C PHE A 132 16.01 -8.47 -2.30
N THR A 133 15.97 -8.62 -3.62
CA THR A 133 14.74 -8.57 -4.44
C THR A 133 14.51 -9.79 -5.37
N PRO A 134 14.77 -11.03 -4.92
CA PRO A 134 14.69 -12.21 -5.80
C PRO A 134 13.30 -12.47 -6.39
N SER A 135 12.22 -12.00 -5.76
CA SER A 135 10.87 -12.17 -6.30
C SER A 135 10.67 -11.44 -7.63
N LEU A 136 11.50 -10.45 -7.95
CA LEU A 136 11.48 -9.80 -9.25
C LEU A 136 11.91 -10.75 -10.39
N ALA A 137 12.60 -11.85 -10.09
CA ALA A 137 12.95 -12.86 -11.09
C ALA A 137 11.71 -13.49 -11.75
N LEU A 138 10.53 -13.43 -11.11
CA LEU A 138 9.26 -13.85 -11.72
C LEU A 138 8.88 -13.02 -12.96
N PHE A 139 9.42 -11.82 -13.10
CA PHE A 139 9.24 -10.97 -14.28
C PHE A 139 10.27 -11.24 -15.39
N ALA A 140 11.30 -12.05 -15.14
CA ALA A 140 12.35 -12.35 -16.11
C ALA A 140 11.81 -12.89 -17.46
N PRO A 141 10.78 -13.75 -17.52
CA PRO A 141 10.21 -14.19 -18.79
C PRO A 141 9.67 -13.06 -19.68
N LEU A 142 9.16 -11.97 -19.08
CA LEU A 142 8.68 -10.81 -19.85
C LEU A 142 9.82 -10.08 -20.57
N TYR A 143 11.03 -10.13 -20.01
CA TYR A 143 12.22 -9.52 -20.59
C TYR A 143 12.81 -10.35 -21.74
N TRP A 144 12.50 -11.65 -21.81
CA TRP A 144 12.79 -12.46 -23.01
C TRP A 144 11.93 -12.03 -24.20
N ILE A 145 10.68 -11.64 -23.96
CA ILE A 145 9.78 -11.12 -24.99
C ILE A 145 10.27 -9.73 -25.45
N LYS A 146 10.45 -8.82 -24.49
CA LYS A 146 10.95 -7.47 -24.76
C LYS A 146 11.61 -6.89 -23.51
N ALA A 147 12.90 -6.57 -23.59
CA ALA A 147 13.61 -5.89 -22.51
C ALA A 147 13.14 -4.42 -22.42
N THR A 148 12.24 -4.12 -21.48
CA THR A 148 11.69 -2.78 -21.33
C THR A 148 11.20 -2.50 -19.91
N VAL A 149 11.30 -1.24 -19.47
CA VAL A 149 10.86 -0.78 -18.13
C VAL A 149 9.36 -0.86 -17.92
N HIS A 150 8.57 -0.93 -19.00
CA HIS A 150 7.11 -0.93 -18.95
C HIS A 150 6.54 -2.11 -18.16
N TRP A 151 7.24 -3.24 -18.10
CA TRP A 151 6.76 -4.41 -17.37
C TRP A 151 6.63 -4.14 -15.87
N LEU A 152 7.63 -3.50 -15.27
CA LEU A 152 7.62 -3.21 -13.83
C LEU A 152 6.64 -2.08 -13.48
N THR A 153 6.58 -1.04 -14.30
CA THR A 153 5.62 0.05 -14.09
C THR A 153 4.17 -0.42 -14.25
N PHE A 154 3.93 -1.32 -15.20
CA PHE A 154 2.64 -1.99 -15.36
C PHE A 154 2.33 -2.96 -14.22
N ALA A 155 3.32 -3.72 -13.74
CA ALA A 155 3.15 -4.62 -12.59
C ALA A 155 2.74 -3.86 -11.32
N LYS A 156 3.33 -2.69 -11.07
CA LYS A 156 2.90 -1.78 -9.99
C LYS A 156 1.46 -1.31 -10.17
N ALA A 157 1.08 -0.90 -11.38
CA ALA A 157 -0.31 -0.50 -11.66
C ALA A 157 -1.30 -1.65 -11.39
N ILE A 158 -0.99 -2.87 -11.87
CA ILE A 158 -1.79 -4.07 -11.60
C ILE A 158 -1.85 -4.39 -10.11
N SER A 159 -0.74 -4.28 -9.38
CA SER A 159 -0.71 -4.50 -7.92
C SER A 159 -1.77 -3.64 -7.22
N TYR A 160 -1.77 -2.33 -7.48
CA TYR A 160 -2.75 -1.41 -6.90
C TYR A 160 -4.18 -1.68 -7.35
N LEU A 161 -4.40 -2.00 -8.62
CA LEU A 161 -5.72 -2.33 -9.15
C LEU A 161 -6.24 -3.69 -8.64
N SER A 162 -5.37 -4.61 -8.23
CA SER A 162 -5.77 -5.90 -7.68
C SER A 162 -6.28 -5.82 -6.24
N ILE A 163 -6.03 -4.73 -5.51
CA ILE A 163 -6.46 -4.56 -4.11
C ILE A 163 -7.99 -4.74 -3.96
N PRO A 164 -8.86 -4.02 -4.71
CA PRO A 164 -10.30 -4.28 -4.71
C PRO A 164 -10.66 -5.74 -4.98
N LEU A 165 -10.00 -6.41 -5.91
CA LEU A 165 -10.30 -7.79 -6.25
C LEU A 165 -10.00 -8.74 -5.07
N VAL A 166 -8.86 -8.55 -4.39
CA VAL A 166 -8.52 -9.36 -3.22
C VAL A 166 -9.49 -9.10 -2.06
N VAL A 167 -9.85 -7.84 -1.83
CA VAL A 167 -10.85 -7.47 -0.81
C VAL A 167 -12.23 -8.05 -1.13
N TYR A 168 -12.61 -8.09 -2.40
CA TYR A 168 -13.85 -8.72 -2.86
C TYR A 168 -13.92 -10.19 -2.46
N TYR A 169 -12.84 -10.94 -2.69
CA TYR A 169 -12.78 -12.33 -2.25
C TYR A 169 -12.75 -12.48 -0.73
N TRP A 170 -12.16 -11.53 -0.01
CA TRP A 170 -12.16 -11.54 1.46
C TRP A 170 -13.55 -11.27 2.06
N LEU A 171 -14.34 -10.43 1.41
CA LEU A 171 -15.71 -10.09 1.79
C LEU A 171 -16.76 -11.14 1.38
N ALA A 172 -16.36 -12.18 0.63
CA ALA A 172 -17.27 -13.17 0.06
C ALA A 172 -18.17 -13.87 1.09
N ASP A 173 -17.63 -14.13 2.28
CA ASP A 173 -18.32 -14.85 3.35
C ASP A 173 -18.80 -13.89 4.47
N LYS A 174 -18.65 -12.58 4.27
CA LYS A 174 -18.88 -11.53 5.29
C LYS A 174 -19.98 -10.55 4.93
N THR A 175 -20.35 -10.47 3.65
CA THR A 175 -21.28 -9.48 3.11
C THR A 175 -22.11 -10.06 1.98
N GLU A 176 -23.30 -9.50 1.75
CA GLU A 176 -24.13 -9.86 0.60
C GLU A 176 -23.45 -9.50 -0.74
N SER A 177 -23.75 -10.28 -1.78
CA SER A 177 -23.13 -10.16 -3.11
C SER A 177 -23.18 -8.74 -3.70
N ASN A 178 -24.32 -8.05 -3.53
CA ASN A 178 -24.53 -6.69 -4.08
C ASN A 178 -23.66 -5.64 -3.37
N SER A 179 -23.44 -5.79 -2.06
CA SER A 179 -22.61 -4.87 -1.25
C SER A 179 -21.12 -5.18 -1.37
N ARG A 180 -20.77 -6.46 -1.62
CA ARG A 180 -19.39 -6.95 -1.73
C ARG A 180 -18.57 -6.18 -2.76
N PHE A 181 -19.09 -6.01 -3.97
CA PHE A 181 -18.40 -5.31 -5.04
C PHE A 181 -18.15 -3.84 -4.68
N THR A 182 -19.22 -3.17 -4.23
CA THR A 182 -19.20 -1.76 -3.83
C THR A 182 -18.17 -1.49 -2.74
N LEU A 183 -18.21 -2.25 -1.63
CA LEU A 183 -17.28 -2.07 -0.52
C LEU A 183 -15.82 -2.28 -0.94
N SER A 184 -15.58 -3.24 -1.82
CA SER A 184 -14.24 -3.53 -2.34
C SER A 184 -13.69 -2.40 -3.21
N CYS A 185 -14.53 -1.85 -4.09
CA CYS A 185 -14.18 -0.67 -4.90
C CYS A 185 -13.94 0.57 -4.02
N LEU A 186 -14.81 0.81 -3.02
CA LEU A 186 -14.65 1.90 -2.07
C LEU A 186 -13.35 1.78 -1.28
N PHE A 187 -12.98 0.57 -0.85
CA PHE A 187 -11.71 0.33 -0.17
C PHE A 187 -10.50 0.64 -1.06
N GLY A 188 -10.53 0.21 -2.33
CA GLY A 188 -9.46 0.56 -3.28
C GLY A 188 -9.33 2.05 -3.53
N LEU A 189 -10.45 2.75 -3.67
CA LEU A 189 -10.46 4.22 -3.81
C LEU A 189 -9.90 4.89 -2.56
N TRP A 190 -10.36 4.49 -1.37
CA TRP A 190 -9.83 5.00 -0.11
C TRP A 190 -8.31 4.78 -0.01
N MET A 191 -7.81 3.58 -0.35
CA MET A 191 -6.38 3.28 -0.38
C MET A 191 -5.62 4.19 -1.35
N LEU A 192 -6.12 4.36 -2.57
CA LEU A 192 -5.41 5.11 -3.62
C LEU A 192 -5.49 6.62 -3.48
N MET A 193 -6.45 7.13 -2.70
CA MET A 193 -6.75 8.54 -2.61
C MET A 193 -6.45 9.15 -1.25
N LEU A 194 -6.67 8.41 -0.17
CA LEU A 194 -6.66 8.93 1.20
C LEU A 194 -5.56 8.30 2.06
N TYR A 195 -5.19 7.04 1.82
CA TYR A 195 -4.15 6.37 2.60
C TYR A 195 -2.76 6.82 2.15
N LYS A 196 -2.16 7.76 2.91
CA LYS A 196 -0.91 8.45 2.53
C LYS A 196 0.20 7.52 2.02
N PRO A 197 0.53 6.38 2.67
CA PRO A 197 1.55 5.46 2.15
C PRO A 197 1.26 4.97 0.72
N ALA A 198 0.02 4.57 0.45
CA ALA A 198 -0.39 4.10 -0.87
C ALA A 198 -0.45 5.23 -1.89
N VAL A 199 -0.96 6.41 -1.51
CA VAL A 199 -0.97 7.62 -2.34
C VAL A 199 0.46 7.99 -2.75
N ARG A 200 1.38 8.10 -1.78
CA ARG A 200 2.78 8.46 -2.01
C ARG A 200 3.48 7.43 -2.86
N SER A 201 3.38 6.14 -2.53
CA SER A 201 3.92 5.09 -3.37
C SER A 201 3.39 5.18 -4.80
N GLY A 202 2.10 5.51 -5.00
CA GLY A 202 1.54 5.74 -6.33
C GLY A 202 2.06 6.97 -7.09
N PHE A 203 2.69 7.95 -6.42
CA PHE A 203 3.34 9.10 -7.06
C PHE A 203 4.83 8.87 -7.35
N PHE A 204 5.49 8.08 -6.52
CA PHE A 204 6.87 7.68 -6.76
C PHE A 204 6.98 6.69 -7.91
N GLU A 205 8.22 6.46 -8.33
CA GLU A 205 8.57 5.50 -9.35
C GLU A 205 8.39 4.03 -8.87
N PHE A 206 8.72 3.05 -9.72
CA PHE A 206 8.60 1.65 -9.33
C PHE A 206 9.54 1.31 -8.19
N SER A 207 8.99 0.76 -7.11
CA SER A 207 9.75 0.06 -6.07
C SER A 207 9.17 -1.34 -5.90
N PRO A 208 9.98 -2.38 -5.61
CA PRO A 208 9.48 -3.74 -5.40
C PRO A 208 8.42 -3.84 -4.30
N SER A 209 8.55 -3.03 -3.24
CA SER A 209 7.57 -2.93 -2.15
C SER A 209 6.18 -2.48 -2.62
N SER A 210 6.06 -1.79 -3.76
CA SER A 210 4.76 -1.41 -4.34
C SER A 210 3.93 -2.63 -4.81
N LEU A 211 4.55 -3.80 -4.94
CA LEU A 211 3.86 -5.06 -5.22
C LEU A 211 3.27 -5.71 -3.97
N ALA A 212 3.68 -5.31 -2.76
CA ALA A 212 3.29 -5.97 -1.51
C ALA A 212 1.81 -5.83 -1.10
N PRO A 213 1.14 -4.66 -1.25
CA PRO A 213 -0.18 -4.42 -0.65
C PRO A 213 -1.25 -5.51 -0.92
N PRO A 214 -1.53 -5.92 -2.17
CA PRO A 214 -2.53 -6.97 -2.42
C PRO A 214 -2.13 -8.32 -1.84
N PHE A 215 -0.82 -8.65 -1.81
CA PHE A 215 -0.33 -9.90 -1.25
C PHE A 215 -0.38 -9.94 0.28
N ILE A 216 -0.26 -8.79 0.96
CA ILE A 216 -0.50 -8.70 2.41
C ILE A 216 -1.96 -9.02 2.73
N ILE A 217 -2.91 -8.40 2.00
CA ILE A 217 -4.34 -8.66 2.18
C ILE A 217 -4.69 -10.12 1.82
N LEU A 218 -4.12 -10.64 0.72
CA LEU A 218 -4.31 -12.03 0.30
C LEU A 218 -3.75 -12.99 1.34
N SER A 219 -2.58 -12.71 1.91
CA SER A 219 -2.01 -13.51 2.98
C SER A 219 -2.91 -13.53 4.20
N PHE A 220 -3.50 -12.39 4.56
CA PHE A 220 -4.48 -12.32 5.64
C PHE A 220 -5.70 -13.20 5.37
N LEU A 221 -6.29 -13.11 4.18
CA LEU A 221 -7.38 -13.98 3.76
C LEU A 221 -7.01 -15.48 3.82
N LEU A 222 -5.83 -15.85 3.31
CA LEU A 222 -5.38 -17.24 3.26
C LEU A 222 -5.11 -17.80 4.66
N MET A 223 -4.54 -16.99 5.55
CA MET A 223 -4.34 -17.36 6.95
C MET A 223 -5.68 -17.51 7.69
N GLU A 224 -6.64 -16.60 7.46
CA GLU A 224 -7.99 -16.68 8.03
C GLU A 224 -8.68 -17.99 7.61
N LYS A 225 -8.57 -18.36 6.33
CA LYS A 225 -9.07 -19.62 5.75
C LYS A 225 -8.19 -20.85 6.00
N ARG A 226 -7.13 -20.73 6.82
CA ARG A 226 -6.17 -21.81 7.14
C ARG A 226 -5.54 -22.49 5.92
N ARG A 227 -5.41 -21.78 4.79
CA ARG A 227 -4.75 -22.28 3.56
C ARG A 227 -3.24 -22.06 3.66
N TRP A 228 -2.60 -22.75 4.60
CA TRP A 228 -1.20 -22.53 5.00
C TRP A 228 -0.19 -22.65 3.86
N PHE A 229 -0.39 -23.56 2.93
CA PHE A 229 0.50 -23.70 1.76
C PHE A 229 0.49 -22.44 0.89
N LEU A 230 -0.70 -21.96 0.49
CA LEU A 230 -0.84 -20.74 -0.31
C LEU A 230 -0.36 -19.51 0.46
N PHE A 231 -0.66 -19.43 1.76
CA PHE A 231 -0.14 -18.38 2.63
C PHE A 231 1.40 -18.36 2.65
N SER A 232 2.03 -19.53 2.67
CA SER A 232 3.49 -19.63 2.65
C SER A 232 4.06 -19.14 1.32
N LEU A 233 3.42 -19.47 0.19
CA LEU A 233 3.81 -18.94 -1.13
C LEU A 233 3.72 -17.42 -1.20
N THR A 234 2.64 -16.82 -0.67
CA THR A 234 2.52 -15.36 -0.64
C THR A 234 3.54 -14.71 0.28
N MET A 235 3.89 -15.36 1.40
CA MET A 235 4.95 -14.88 2.29
C MET A 235 6.34 -14.97 1.68
N ILE A 236 6.67 -16.07 0.99
CA ILE A 236 7.94 -16.19 0.26
C ILE A 236 8.05 -15.10 -0.79
N PHE A 237 6.97 -14.83 -1.53
CA PHE A 237 6.92 -13.72 -2.48
C PHE A 237 7.13 -12.37 -1.78
N LEU A 238 6.43 -12.08 -0.68
CA LEU A 238 6.59 -10.82 0.07
C LEU A 238 8.03 -10.63 0.59
N ILE A 239 8.61 -11.67 1.19
CA ILE A 239 10.00 -11.66 1.68
C ILE A 239 10.99 -11.35 0.57
N GLY A 240 10.78 -11.94 -0.62
CA GLY A 240 11.65 -11.69 -1.77
C GLY A 240 11.41 -10.35 -2.48
N LEU A 241 10.48 -9.50 -2.01
CA LEU A 241 10.32 -8.13 -2.53
C LEU A 241 11.29 -7.14 -1.87
N LYS A 242 11.73 -7.36 -0.63
CA LYS A 242 12.68 -6.45 0.03
C LYS A 242 13.29 -7.10 1.26
N GLU A 243 14.52 -6.72 1.59
CA GLU A 243 15.31 -7.28 2.68
C GLU A 243 14.66 -7.23 4.07
N HIS A 244 13.84 -6.21 4.34
CA HIS A 244 13.14 -6.05 5.61
C HIS A 244 11.75 -6.67 5.62
N MET A 245 11.24 -7.24 4.52
CA MET A 245 9.86 -7.75 4.44
C MET A 245 9.57 -8.94 5.36
N GLY A 246 10.60 -9.56 5.95
CA GLY A 246 10.42 -10.51 7.06
C GLY A 246 9.64 -9.92 8.24
N VAL A 247 9.64 -8.59 8.43
CA VAL A 247 8.82 -7.93 9.47
C VAL A 247 7.31 -8.06 9.25
N VAL A 248 6.87 -8.23 8.00
CA VAL A 248 5.47 -8.53 7.71
C VAL A 248 5.11 -9.89 8.31
N LEU A 249 5.98 -10.88 8.15
CA LEU A 249 5.80 -12.22 8.73
C LEU A 249 5.79 -12.17 10.27
N ILE A 250 6.62 -11.30 10.88
CA ILE A 250 6.57 -11.02 12.32
C ILE A 250 5.18 -10.50 12.72
N GLY A 251 4.63 -9.55 11.95
CA GLY A 251 3.29 -9.00 12.19
C GLY A 251 2.20 -10.06 12.17
N PHE A 252 2.24 -10.97 11.19
CA PHE A 252 1.36 -12.13 11.13
C PHE A 252 1.55 -13.09 12.30
N GLY A 253 2.78 -13.29 12.76
CA GLY A 253 3.11 -14.08 13.95
C GLY A 253 2.51 -13.48 15.23
N LEU A 254 2.72 -12.19 15.46
CA LEU A 254 2.14 -11.46 16.60
C LEU A 254 0.61 -11.50 16.58
N PHE A 255 0.00 -11.30 15.41
CA PHE A 255 -1.44 -11.46 15.24
C PHE A 255 -1.90 -12.87 15.63
N GLY A 256 -1.18 -13.91 15.22
CA GLY A 256 -1.45 -15.29 15.61
C GLY A 256 -1.41 -15.50 17.12
N ILE A 257 -0.39 -14.97 17.81
CA ILE A 257 -0.25 -15.06 19.27
C ILE A 257 -1.43 -14.37 19.97
N VAL A 258 -1.76 -13.15 19.59
CA VAL A 258 -2.86 -12.38 20.20
C VAL A 258 -4.23 -13.05 19.97
N GLN A 259 -4.38 -13.81 18.90
CA GLN A 259 -5.58 -14.60 18.59
C GLN A 259 -5.54 -16.02 19.21
N SER A 260 -4.70 -16.26 20.21
CA SER A 260 -4.54 -17.54 20.92
C SER A 260 -4.06 -18.71 20.05
N ARG A 261 -3.41 -18.43 18.91
CA ARG A 261 -2.77 -19.42 18.03
C ARG A 261 -1.26 -19.39 18.26
N ASN A 262 -0.87 -19.62 19.50
CA ASN A 262 0.47 -19.30 20.02
C ASN A 262 1.60 -20.00 19.27
N ILE A 263 1.51 -21.32 19.05
CA ILE A 263 2.60 -22.08 18.39
C ILE A 263 2.85 -21.57 16.98
N SER A 264 1.81 -21.50 16.13
CA SER A 264 1.94 -20.94 14.78
C SER A 264 2.42 -19.50 14.81
N GLY A 265 1.92 -18.70 15.76
CA GLY A 265 2.31 -17.30 15.89
C GLY A 265 3.81 -17.13 16.23
N PHE A 266 4.32 -17.89 17.21
CA PHE A 266 5.74 -17.90 17.56
C PHE A 266 6.62 -18.42 16.42
N ILE A 267 6.20 -19.45 15.70
CA ILE A 267 6.93 -19.97 14.53
C ILE A 267 7.04 -18.89 13.46
N LEU A 268 5.92 -18.25 13.08
CA LEU A 268 5.93 -17.19 12.07
C LEU A 268 6.78 -15.99 12.52
N ALA A 269 6.66 -15.55 13.77
CA ALA A 269 7.46 -14.46 14.31
C ALA A 269 8.96 -14.80 14.35
N GLY A 270 9.31 -16.01 14.79
CA GLY A 270 10.69 -16.49 14.83
C GLY A 270 11.31 -16.59 13.43
N ILE A 271 10.59 -17.16 12.46
CA ILE A 271 11.05 -17.21 11.06
C ILE A 271 11.19 -15.80 10.49
N GLY A 272 10.22 -14.91 10.72
CA GLY A 272 10.28 -13.53 10.25
C GLY A 272 11.50 -12.78 10.79
N LEU A 273 11.77 -12.92 12.09
CA LEU A 273 12.95 -12.35 12.74
C LEU A 273 14.25 -12.92 12.17
N LEU A 274 14.33 -14.25 12.04
CA LEU A 274 15.51 -14.93 11.49
C LEU A 274 15.77 -14.47 10.06
N VAL A 275 14.75 -14.42 9.20
CA VAL A 275 14.88 -13.98 7.81
C VAL A 275 15.34 -12.53 7.74
N THR A 276 14.70 -11.62 8.47
CA THR A 276 15.11 -10.20 8.49
C THR A 276 16.56 -10.06 8.97
N PHE A 277 16.95 -10.79 10.03
CA PHE A 277 18.32 -10.78 10.54
C PHE A 277 19.31 -11.32 9.50
N LEU A 278 19.05 -12.48 8.92
CA LEU A 278 19.93 -13.09 7.91
C LEU A 278 20.07 -12.19 6.68
N MET A 279 19.00 -11.56 6.20
CA MET A 279 19.09 -10.68 5.03
C MET A 279 19.94 -9.44 5.32
N ILE A 280 19.69 -8.76 6.44
CA ILE A 280 20.36 -7.50 6.78
C ILE A 280 21.82 -7.72 7.18
N PHE A 281 22.11 -8.76 7.96
CA PHE A 281 23.41 -8.93 8.61
C PHE A 281 24.29 -10.02 8.00
N GLN A 282 23.76 -10.90 7.15
CA GLN A 282 24.53 -12.01 6.57
C GLN A 282 24.53 -11.98 5.04
N VAL A 283 23.36 -12.09 4.41
CA VAL A 283 23.24 -12.27 2.95
C VAL A 283 23.67 -11.02 2.19
N MET A 284 23.09 -9.85 2.48
CA MET A 284 23.48 -8.62 1.77
C MET A 284 24.92 -8.21 2.07
N PRO A 285 25.41 -8.25 3.33
CA PRO A 285 26.82 -8.01 3.63
C PRO A 285 27.77 -8.97 2.92
N TYR A 286 27.45 -10.26 2.81
CA TYR A 286 28.26 -11.21 2.03
C TYR A 286 28.45 -10.76 0.58
N PHE A 287 27.40 -10.29 -0.09
CA PHE A 287 27.50 -9.77 -1.47
C PHE A 287 28.19 -8.40 -1.59
N ARG A 288 28.46 -7.74 -0.47
CA ARG A 288 29.21 -6.46 -0.39
C ARG A 288 30.64 -6.65 0.13
N ASP A 289 31.10 -7.88 0.30
CA ASP A 289 32.37 -8.18 0.98
C ASP A 289 32.44 -7.54 2.39
N TYR A 290 31.31 -7.49 3.09
CA TYR A 290 31.14 -6.91 4.42
C TYR A 290 31.55 -5.43 4.53
N GLN A 291 31.61 -4.71 3.42
CA GLN A 291 31.82 -3.26 3.44
C GLN A 291 30.69 -2.53 4.17
N ALA A 292 31.05 -1.44 4.87
CA ALA A 292 30.11 -0.65 5.63
C ALA A 292 29.02 -0.06 4.71
N PHE A 293 27.75 -0.18 5.12
CA PHE A 293 26.61 0.30 4.35
C PHE A 293 25.87 1.39 5.11
N GLY A 294 25.91 2.62 4.58
CA GLY A 294 25.39 3.83 5.25
C GLY A 294 23.87 3.92 5.43
N ASN A 295 23.10 2.88 5.03
CA ASN A 295 21.64 2.90 5.11
C ASN A 295 21.03 2.39 6.42
N THR A 296 21.84 1.85 7.33
CA THR A 296 21.38 1.40 8.65
C THR A 296 21.65 2.46 9.70
N HIS A 297 20.77 3.46 9.82
CA HIS A 297 20.84 4.48 10.87
C HIS A 297 19.76 4.23 11.92
N ILE A 298 20.14 3.63 13.04
CA ILE A 298 19.24 3.31 14.15
C ILE A 298 19.33 4.46 15.18
N ALA A 299 18.30 5.29 15.25
CA ALA A 299 18.20 6.37 16.24
C ALA A 299 16.73 6.55 16.69
N PRO A 300 16.23 5.70 17.60
CA PRO A 300 14.83 5.71 18.00
C PRO A 300 14.36 7.05 18.59
N PHE A 301 15.24 7.77 19.29
CA PHE A 301 14.94 9.05 19.93
C PHE A 301 15.21 10.28 19.04
N HIS A 302 15.65 10.08 17.80
CA HIS A 302 15.77 11.16 16.83
C HIS A 302 14.38 11.63 16.38
N ASP A 303 14.20 12.96 16.31
CA ASP A 303 12.97 13.64 15.90
C ASP A 303 11.66 13.01 16.42
N LEU A 304 11.54 12.93 17.76
CA LEU A 304 10.31 12.45 18.42
C LEU A 304 9.04 13.20 17.94
N PRO A 305 9.04 14.54 17.75
CA PRO A 305 7.89 15.24 17.20
C PRO A 305 7.49 14.76 15.80
N GLY A 306 8.46 14.59 14.88
CA GLY A 306 8.21 14.07 13.53
C GLY A 306 7.61 12.65 13.56
N LYS A 307 8.13 11.78 14.41
CA LYS A 307 7.61 10.41 14.61
C LYS A 307 6.19 10.39 15.18
N ALA A 308 5.85 11.32 16.08
CA ALA A 308 4.47 11.46 16.57
C ALA A 308 3.52 11.92 15.45
N ILE A 309 3.95 12.91 14.65
CA ILE A 309 3.19 13.39 13.49
C ILE A 309 2.99 12.26 12.47
N TYR A 310 4.01 11.45 12.21
CA TYR A 310 3.94 10.27 11.35
C TYR A 310 2.85 9.31 11.80
N LEU A 311 2.83 8.93 13.08
CA LEU A 311 1.83 8.00 13.63
C LEU A 311 0.41 8.55 13.48
N VAL A 312 0.22 9.85 13.74
CA VAL A 312 -1.07 10.50 13.51
C VAL A 312 -1.43 10.46 12.02
N LYS A 313 -0.49 10.81 11.12
CA LYS A 313 -0.71 10.79 9.67
C LYS A 313 -1.02 9.39 9.13
N LEU A 314 -0.45 8.34 9.73
CA LEU A 314 -0.67 6.95 9.38
C LEU A 314 -2.03 6.43 9.86
N LEU A 315 -2.43 6.78 11.09
CA LEU A 315 -3.62 6.23 11.74
C LEU A 315 -4.89 7.04 11.50
N TRP A 316 -4.79 8.34 11.21
CA TRP A 316 -5.98 9.18 11.01
C TRP A 316 -6.88 8.76 9.83
N PRO A 317 -6.38 8.31 8.65
CA PRO A 317 -7.26 7.91 7.55
C PRO A 317 -8.05 6.64 7.88
N LEU A 318 -7.60 5.93 8.92
CA LEU A 318 -8.22 4.74 9.50
C LEU A 318 -9.07 5.09 10.74
N CYS A 319 -9.29 6.36 11.04
CA CYS A 319 -9.98 6.84 12.24
C CYS A 319 -9.43 6.22 13.54
N PHE A 320 -8.13 5.92 13.59
CA PHE A 320 -7.49 5.24 14.71
C PHE A 320 -8.09 3.86 15.07
N LEU A 321 -8.88 3.25 14.18
CA LEU A 321 -9.44 1.92 14.36
C LEU A 321 -8.39 0.86 14.73
N PRO A 322 -7.15 0.87 14.18
CA PRO A 322 -6.13 -0.09 14.59
C PRO A 322 -5.73 0.00 16.07
N LEU A 323 -5.92 1.14 16.73
CA LEU A 323 -5.65 1.29 18.17
C LEU A 323 -6.81 0.74 19.02
N ILE A 324 -8.05 0.94 18.57
CA ILE A 324 -9.25 0.41 19.23
C ILE A 324 -9.30 -1.11 19.07
N PHE A 325 -9.14 -1.57 17.83
CA PHE A 325 -9.04 -2.98 17.46
C PHE A 325 -7.59 -3.45 17.46
N TRP A 326 -6.88 -3.21 18.57
CA TRP A 326 -5.43 -3.42 18.71
C TRP A 326 -4.97 -4.84 18.34
N ARG A 327 -5.83 -5.86 18.52
CA ARG A 327 -5.52 -7.24 18.12
C ARG A 327 -5.28 -7.39 16.63
N TYR A 328 -5.95 -6.58 15.80
CA TYR A 328 -5.67 -6.49 14.36
C TYR A 328 -4.54 -5.48 14.09
N GLY A 329 -4.49 -4.38 14.85
CA GLY A 329 -3.44 -3.36 14.74
C GLY A 329 -2.02 -3.90 14.93
N VAL A 330 -1.84 -4.95 15.75
CA VAL A 330 -0.54 -5.58 15.99
C VAL A 330 0.12 -6.13 14.72
N LEU A 331 -0.66 -6.42 13.68
CA LEU A 331 -0.15 -6.91 12.39
C LEU A 331 0.80 -5.89 11.73
N ALA A 332 0.50 -4.59 11.86
CA ALA A 332 1.31 -3.53 11.29
C ALA A 332 2.44 -3.07 12.23
N ALA A 333 2.42 -3.45 13.51
CA ALA A 333 3.32 -2.91 14.53
C ALA A 333 4.81 -3.13 14.20
N PRO A 334 5.27 -4.29 13.70
CA PRO A 334 6.69 -4.46 13.34
C PRO A 334 7.12 -3.56 12.18
N ALA A 335 6.28 -3.40 11.16
CA ALA A 335 6.59 -2.53 10.01
C ALA A 335 6.66 -1.05 10.44
N ILE A 336 5.70 -0.59 11.24
CA ILE A 336 5.75 0.75 11.85
C ILE A 336 6.99 0.90 12.73
N GLY A 337 7.34 -0.14 13.49
CA GLY A 337 8.52 -0.19 14.34
C GLY A 337 9.82 0.05 13.56
N VAL A 338 9.99 -0.55 12.38
CA VAL A 338 11.16 -0.30 11.51
C VAL A 338 11.31 1.18 11.17
N ASN A 339 10.21 1.86 10.87
CA ASN A 339 10.22 3.30 10.56
C ASN A 339 10.53 4.13 11.82
N LEU A 340 10.00 3.75 12.98
CA LEU A 340 10.21 4.46 14.24
C LEU A 340 11.61 4.28 14.85
N ILE A 341 12.29 3.16 14.61
CA ILE A 341 13.69 2.99 15.08
C ILE A 341 14.69 3.73 14.18
N SER A 342 14.29 4.09 12.97
CA SER A 342 15.13 4.80 12.02
C SER A 342 15.48 6.20 12.52
N GLY A 343 16.72 6.61 12.28
CA GLY A 343 17.16 8.00 12.41
C GLY A 343 17.14 8.76 11.10
N ARG A 344 16.37 8.31 10.09
CA ARG A 344 16.21 9.00 8.81
C ARG A 344 14.81 9.56 8.70
N ASP A 345 14.69 10.88 8.62
CA ASP A 345 13.40 11.58 8.54
C ASP A 345 12.53 11.10 7.38
N SER A 346 13.15 10.68 6.27
CA SER A 346 12.44 10.17 5.10
C SER A 346 11.62 8.89 5.37
N MET A 347 11.95 8.12 6.41
CA MET A 347 11.22 6.90 6.78
C MET A 347 9.98 7.14 7.64
N PHE A 348 9.82 8.35 8.19
CA PHE A 348 8.65 8.73 8.99
C PHE A 348 8.10 10.10 8.59
N SER A 349 8.24 10.49 7.33
CA SER A 349 7.81 11.82 6.85
C SER A 349 6.41 11.83 6.24
N SER A 350 5.85 10.64 5.92
CA SER A 350 4.65 10.48 5.06
C SER A 350 4.78 11.15 3.67
N SER A 351 6.00 11.39 3.22
CA SER A 351 6.33 12.10 1.99
C SER A 351 7.06 11.22 0.98
N PHE A 352 7.66 10.11 1.40
CA PHE A 352 8.38 9.17 0.55
C PHE A 352 7.63 7.86 0.39
N HIS A 353 8.11 7.01 -0.51
CA HIS A 353 7.52 5.69 -0.75
C HIS A 353 7.98 4.63 0.27
N HIS A 354 8.78 5.03 1.26
CA HIS A 354 9.27 4.17 2.35
C HIS A 354 8.36 4.19 3.60
N ASP A 355 7.35 5.07 3.60
CA ASP A 355 6.46 5.35 4.74
C ASP A 355 5.36 4.31 4.97
#